data_AF-A0A7S2E908-F1
#
_entry.id   AF-A0A7S2E908-F1
#
_cell.length_a   1.000
_cell.length_b   1.000
_cell.length_c   1.000
_cell.angle_alpha   90.00
_cell.angle_beta   90.00
_cell.angle_gamma   90.00
#
_symmetry.space_group_name_H-M   'P 1'
#
loop_
_entity.id
_entity.type
_entity.pdbx_description
1 polymer ?
#
loop_
_entity_poly.entity_id
_entity_poly.type
_entity_poly.pdbx_seq_one_letter_code
_entity_poly.pdbx_strand_id
1 'polypeptide(L)'
;EPTTVYDEFAFTMSSACGLSCPPLAPPGEDAIIILQPKNINCRQNDTVSVVHGSSLSLIARASVVLNREFNDADPERDWEKWRELGARPYFFAALDIRDEPMCVLRVILDGDWSGRSRSGDGPGCSRRLIIDYLCTAKAHQGRGHASRLLDLAMSFACEYTANTFVLATEDSCPFWVSKRGFVLEEGAINQRLNVFSDTHLLKLPSNCSDIFDDPNVEGEELDSEDERGEIAEDDRAVQQALLQSLTATGGQSNFSQGHQEITQKEDDSRQISEIENDDHELAMALAMSLEASNR
;
A
#
# COMPACT_ATOMS: atom_id res chain seq x y z
N GLU A 1 -2.16 1.88 40.53
CA GLU A 1 -2.96 2.33 39.37
C GLU A 1 -2.02 2.45 38.19
N PRO A 2 -2.31 1.83 37.04
CA PRO A 2 -1.33 1.55 36.01
C PRO A 2 -1.11 2.77 35.11
N THR A 3 0.15 3.11 34.89
CA THR A 3 0.59 4.14 33.96
C THR A 3 0.52 3.58 32.55
N THR A 4 -0.39 4.10 31.73
CA THR A 4 -0.48 3.81 30.30
C THR A 4 0.75 4.38 29.58
N VAL A 5 1.59 3.50 29.06
CA VAL A 5 2.62 3.81 28.06
C VAL A 5 2.06 3.38 26.72
N TYR A 6 1.43 4.31 26.01
CA TYR A 6 1.08 4.19 24.59
C TYR A 6 1.30 5.56 23.97
N ASP A 7 2.54 5.89 23.62
CA ASP A 7 2.80 7.02 22.74
C ASP A 7 4.21 6.93 22.14
N GLU A 8 4.44 6.01 21.18
CA GLU A 8 5.68 6.03 20.38
C GLU A 8 5.57 5.42 18.97
N PHE A 9 4.38 5.40 18.37
CA PHE A 9 4.20 5.05 16.94
C PHE A 9 3.42 6.10 16.16
N ALA A 10 3.62 7.38 16.49
CA ALA A 10 3.31 8.48 15.58
C ALA A 10 4.33 8.46 14.43
N PHE A 11 4.08 7.62 13.42
CA PHE A 11 4.79 7.68 12.14
C PHE A 11 4.63 9.10 11.59
N THR A 12 5.70 9.87 11.68
CA THR A 12 5.72 11.27 11.27
C THR A 12 5.72 11.32 9.74
N MET A 13 4.54 11.31 9.14
CA MET A 13 4.30 11.79 7.75
C MET A 13 4.70 13.28 7.57
N SER A 14 5.13 13.95 8.64
CA SER A 14 5.45 15.38 8.72
C SER A 14 6.73 15.83 7.98
N SER A 15 7.52 14.93 7.37
CA SER A 15 8.81 15.32 6.75
C SER A 15 8.86 15.20 5.21
N ALA A 16 7.77 14.76 4.54
CA ALA A 16 7.73 14.70 3.07
C ALA A 16 7.32 16.03 2.41
N CYS A 17 6.73 16.98 3.14
CA CYS A 17 6.15 18.21 2.59
C CYS A 17 7.17 19.30 2.17
N GLY A 18 8.47 18.98 2.12
CA GLY A 18 9.53 19.95 1.80
C GLY A 18 9.89 20.06 0.30
N LEU A 19 9.42 19.11 -0.53
CA LEU A 19 9.66 19.11 -1.97
C LEU A 19 8.31 19.21 -2.68
N SER A 20 8.11 20.26 -3.44
CA SER A 20 6.94 20.38 -4.32
C SER A 20 6.92 19.18 -5.26
N CYS A 21 5.96 18.26 -5.08
CA CYS A 21 5.80 17.16 -6.03
C CYS A 21 5.52 17.75 -7.41
N PRO A 22 6.11 17.22 -8.49
CA PRO A 22 5.76 17.63 -9.84
C PRO A 22 4.27 17.33 -10.10
N PRO A 23 3.64 18.02 -11.07
CA PRO A 23 2.26 17.71 -11.42
C PRO A 23 2.16 16.28 -11.96
N LEU A 24 0.98 15.67 -11.81
CA LEU A 24 0.67 14.41 -12.50
C LEU A 24 0.84 14.60 -14.01
N ALA A 25 1.44 13.62 -14.67
CA ALA A 25 1.44 13.55 -16.13
C ALA A 25 -0.01 13.58 -16.66
N PRO A 26 -0.29 14.34 -17.73
CA PRO A 26 -1.60 14.34 -18.37
C PRO A 26 -2.09 12.94 -18.78
N PRO A 27 -3.40 12.74 -18.94
CA PRO A 27 -3.94 11.49 -19.45
C PRO A 27 -3.31 11.10 -20.80
N GLY A 28 -2.83 9.85 -20.91
CA GLY A 28 -2.16 9.34 -22.11
C GLY A 28 -0.67 9.69 -22.23
N GLU A 29 -0.12 10.48 -21.31
CA GLU A 29 1.29 10.88 -21.30
C GLU A 29 2.06 10.25 -20.12
N ASP A 30 3.39 10.36 -20.16
CA ASP A 30 4.30 10.03 -19.07
C ASP A 30 5.23 11.20 -18.73
N ALA A 31 5.68 11.22 -17.47
CA ALA A 31 6.66 12.17 -16.96
C ALA A 31 7.71 11.44 -16.13
N ILE A 32 8.88 12.07 -15.98
CA ILE A 32 10.04 11.47 -15.30
C ILE A 32 10.35 12.26 -14.03
N ILE A 33 10.57 11.53 -12.94
CA ILE A 33 11.02 12.04 -11.66
C ILE A 33 12.30 11.31 -11.27
N ILE A 34 13.32 12.06 -10.86
CA ILE A 34 14.54 11.47 -10.33
C ILE A 34 14.48 11.48 -8.81
N LEU A 35 14.35 10.30 -8.22
CA LEU A 35 14.37 10.12 -6.78
C LEU A 35 15.83 10.12 -6.29
N GLN A 36 16.14 11.06 -5.41
CA GLN A 36 17.47 11.21 -4.83
C GLN A 36 17.84 10.03 -3.94
N PRO A 37 19.14 9.73 -3.79
CA PRO A 37 19.62 8.71 -2.86
C PRO A 37 19.05 8.91 -1.45
N LYS A 38 18.60 7.81 -0.82
CA LYS A 38 18.08 7.82 0.55
C LYS A 38 18.83 6.75 1.34
N ASN A 39 19.42 7.15 2.46
CA ASN A 39 20.00 6.20 3.40
C ASN A 39 18.86 5.56 4.19
N ILE A 40 18.73 4.25 4.08
CA ILE A 40 17.78 3.45 4.86
C ILE A 40 18.61 2.36 5.54
N ASN A 41 18.58 2.29 6.87
CA ASN A 41 19.23 1.24 7.66
C ASN A 41 20.70 1.00 7.27
N CYS A 42 21.49 2.07 7.18
CA CYS A 42 22.92 2.03 6.78
C CYS A 42 23.20 1.52 5.35
N ARG A 43 22.16 1.24 4.54
CA ARG A 43 22.28 0.98 3.11
C ARG A 43 21.97 2.26 2.34
N GLN A 44 22.91 2.68 1.50
CA GLN A 44 22.72 3.82 0.62
C GLN A 44 21.97 3.35 -0.62
N ASN A 45 20.73 3.80 -0.79
CA ASN A 45 19.98 3.52 -2.02
C ASN A 45 20.44 4.47 -3.11
N ASP A 46 20.70 3.94 -4.31
CA ASP A 46 21.10 4.74 -5.46
C ASP A 46 20.00 5.70 -5.93
N THR A 47 20.41 6.62 -6.79
CA THR A 47 19.48 7.47 -7.54
C THR A 47 18.60 6.58 -8.43
N VAL A 48 17.30 6.82 -8.45
CA VAL A 48 16.35 6.02 -9.24
C VAL A 48 15.54 6.93 -10.15
N SER A 49 15.49 6.59 -11.44
CA SER A 49 14.58 7.22 -12.39
C SER A 49 13.21 6.58 -12.26
N VAL A 50 12.18 7.40 -12.05
CA VAL A 50 10.79 6.96 -11.98
C VAL A 50 10.03 7.59 -13.12
N VAL A 51 9.44 6.76 -13.98
CA VAL A 51 8.48 7.20 -14.99
C VAL A 51 7.08 7.00 -14.43
N HIS A 52 6.23 8.02 -14.52
CA HIS A 52 4.85 7.93 -14.06
C HIS A 52 3.88 8.52 -15.09
N GLY A 53 2.68 7.96 -15.18
CA GLY A 53 1.74 8.36 -16.21
C GLY A 53 0.67 7.32 -16.53
N SER A 54 0.02 7.57 -17.66
CA SER A 54 -0.99 6.68 -18.26
C SER A 54 -0.75 6.48 -19.76
N SER A 55 0.48 6.70 -20.23
CA SER A 55 0.86 6.40 -21.60
C SER A 55 0.80 4.90 -21.88
N LEU A 56 0.36 4.52 -23.09
CA LEU A 56 0.29 3.11 -23.49
C LEU A 56 1.67 2.43 -23.43
N SER A 57 2.75 3.16 -23.70
CA SER A 57 4.12 2.65 -23.59
C SER A 57 4.49 2.29 -22.15
N LEU A 58 4.12 3.12 -21.17
CA LEU A 58 4.34 2.84 -19.76
C LEU A 58 3.49 1.66 -19.30
N ILE A 59 2.21 1.64 -19.67
CA ILE A 59 1.30 0.53 -19.34
C ILE A 59 1.85 -0.78 -19.88
N ALA A 60 2.23 -0.84 -21.16
CA ALA A 60 2.78 -2.05 -21.77
C ALA A 60 4.04 -2.56 -21.03
N ARG A 61 4.96 -1.66 -20.65
CA ARG A 61 6.16 -2.01 -19.88
C ARG A 61 5.81 -2.51 -18.47
N ALA A 62 4.88 -1.84 -17.80
CA ALA A 62 4.41 -2.20 -16.47
C ALA A 62 3.74 -3.58 -16.48
N SER A 63 2.88 -3.85 -17.47
CA SER A 63 2.19 -5.13 -17.63
C SER A 63 3.15 -6.31 -17.82
N VAL A 64 4.32 -6.13 -18.44
CA VAL A 64 5.33 -7.21 -18.53
C VAL A 64 5.81 -7.66 -17.15
N VAL A 65 5.92 -6.73 -16.19
CA VAL A 65 6.30 -7.06 -14.81
C VAL A 65 5.12 -7.64 -14.05
N LEU A 66 3.94 -7.03 -14.17
CA LEU A 66 2.73 -7.47 -13.45
C LEU A 66 2.24 -8.85 -13.93
N ASN A 67 2.18 -9.11 -15.23
CA ASN A 67 1.66 -10.37 -15.78
C ASN A 67 2.56 -11.57 -15.50
N ARG A 68 3.83 -11.38 -15.09
CA ARG A 68 4.66 -12.49 -14.61
C ARG A 68 4.15 -13.08 -13.31
N GLU A 69 3.46 -12.26 -12.52
CA GLU A 69 2.91 -12.62 -11.22
C GLU A 69 1.41 -12.94 -11.32
N PHE A 70 0.69 -12.32 -12.27
CA PHE A 70 -0.76 -12.51 -12.47
C PHE A 70 -1.07 -13.08 -13.86
N ASN A 71 -0.96 -14.40 -14.02
CA ASN A 71 -1.21 -15.06 -15.32
C ASN A 71 -2.69 -15.09 -15.73
N ASP A 72 -3.61 -14.92 -14.78
CA ASP A 72 -5.07 -15.00 -15.00
C ASP A 72 -5.76 -13.62 -15.02
N ALA A 73 -5.00 -12.53 -14.99
CA ALA A 73 -5.57 -11.19 -15.07
C ALA A 73 -6.15 -10.94 -16.48
N ASP A 74 -7.44 -10.58 -16.56
CA ASP A 74 -8.10 -10.11 -17.78
C ASP A 74 -7.99 -8.57 -17.86
N PRO A 75 -7.07 -8.02 -18.68
CA PRO A 75 -6.84 -6.58 -18.72
C PRO A 75 -8.02 -5.80 -19.31
N GLU A 76 -8.83 -6.44 -20.16
CA GLU A 76 -9.99 -5.79 -20.76
C GLU A 76 -11.06 -5.57 -19.69
N ARG A 77 -11.41 -6.62 -18.93
CA ARG A 77 -12.35 -6.48 -17.80
C ARG A 77 -11.88 -5.51 -16.73
N ASP A 78 -10.60 -5.54 -16.38
CA ASP A 78 -10.02 -4.58 -15.42
C ASP A 78 -10.18 -3.13 -15.92
N TRP A 79 -9.86 -2.87 -17.20
CA TRP A 79 -10.04 -1.55 -17.79
C TRP A 79 -11.51 -1.10 -17.83
N GLU A 80 -12.42 -1.98 -18.26
CA GLU A 80 -13.85 -1.66 -18.35
C GLU A 80 -14.44 -1.32 -16.99
N LYS A 81 -14.08 -2.07 -15.94
CA LYS A 81 -14.48 -1.80 -14.55
C LYS A 81 -14.12 -0.38 -14.13
N TRP A 82 -12.85 -0.01 -14.25
CA TRP A 82 -12.40 1.31 -13.77
C TRP A 82 -13.05 2.44 -14.58
N ARG A 83 -13.21 2.23 -15.88
CA ARG A 83 -13.90 3.17 -16.78
C ARG A 83 -15.37 3.39 -16.36
N GLU A 84 -16.11 2.33 -16.02
CA GLU A 84 -17.50 2.43 -15.56
C GLU A 84 -17.65 3.22 -14.26
N LEU A 85 -16.66 3.10 -13.36
CA LEU A 85 -16.61 3.85 -12.11
C LEU A 85 -16.16 5.32 -12.29
N GLY A 86 -15.83 5.74 -13.52
CA GLY A 86 -15.24 7.05 -13.80
C GLY A 86 -13.80 7.19 -13.31
N ALA A 87 -13.17 6.07 -12.92
CA ALA A 87 -11.81 6.02 -12.41
C ALA A 87 -10.83 5.65 -13.54
N ARG A 88 -9.54 5.92 -13.34
CA ARG A 88 -8.52 5.63 -14.34
C ARG A 88 -7.26 5.01 -13.75
N PRO A 89 -6.70 3.96 -14.37
CA PRO A 89 -5.38 3.45 -14.03
C PRO A 89 -4.28 4.50 -14.26
N TYR A 90 -3.31 4.50 -13.37
CA TYR A 90 -2.12 5.35 -13.41
C TYR A 90 -0.92 4.57 -12.86
N PHE A 91 0.24 4.71 -13.48
CA PHE A 91 1.39 3.87 -13.19
C PHE A 91 2.56 4.71 -12.71
N PHE A 92 3.36 4.14 -11.80
CA PHE A 92 4.70 4.58 -11.46
C PHE A 92 5.64 3.40 -11.69
N ALA A 93 6.74 3.60 -12.41
CA ALA A 93 7.73 2.57 -12.69
C ALA A 93 9.14 3.09 -12.38
N ALA A 94 9.83 2.43 -11.46
CA ALA A 94 11.25 2.65 -11.22
C ALA A 94 12.06 1.88 -12.28
N LEU A 95 12.91 2.58 -13.01
CA LEU A 95 13.65 2.02 -14.15
C LEU A 95 15.13 1.82 -13.83
N ASP A 96 15.72 0.76 -14.40
CA ASP A 96 17.17 0.53 -14.35
C ASP A 96 17.91 1.41 -15.38
N ILE A 97 19.24 1.26 -15.45
CA ILE A 97 20.08 2.01 -16.40
C ILE A 97 19.83 1.67 -17.88
N ARG A 98 19.07 0.61 -18.17
CA ARG A 98 18.67 0.17 -19.52
C ARG A 98 17.23 0.55 -19.84
N ASP A 99 16.58 1.37 -18.99
CA ASP A 99 15.18 1.77 -19.12
C ASP A 99 14.17 0.61 -18.90
N GLU A 100 14.61 -0.46 -18.22
CA GLU A 100 13.77 -1.61 -17.90
C GLU A 100 13.11 -1.44 -16.51
N PRO A 101 11.81 -1.75 -16.35
CA PRO A 101 11.14 -1.62 -15.06
C PRO A 101 11.68 -2.60 -14.01
N MET A 102 12.22 -2.05 -12.92
CA MET A 102 12.67 -2.80 -11.74
C MET A 102 11.54 -3.00 -10.73
N CYS A 103 10.68 -1.99 -10.58
CA CYS A 103 9.55 -1.97 -9.67
C CYS A 103 8.43 -1.14 -10.28
N VAL A 104 7.20 -1.61 -10.14
CA VAL A 104 6.01 -1.03 -10.72
C VAL A 104 4.95 -0.89 -9.64
N LEU A 105 4.32 0.27 -9.60
CA LEU A 105 3.15 0.57 -8.79
C LEU A 105 2.01 0.98 -9.73
N ARG A 106 0.92 0.22 -9.73
CA ARG A 106 -0.36 0.62 -10.32
C ARG A 106 -1.21 1.25 -9.24
N VAL A 107 -1.72 2.45 -9.52
CA VAL A 107 -2.76 3.09 -8.71
C VAL A 107 -3.96 3.37 -9.59
N ILE A 108 -5.12 3.50 -8.96
CA ILE A 108 -6.34 3.99 -9.60
C ILE A 108 -6.62 5.39 -9.08
N LEU A 109 -6.85 6.33 -10.00
CA LEU A 109 -7.24 7.69 -9.70
C LEU A 109 -8.75 7.81 -9.92
N ASP A 110 -9.49 8.02 -8.83
CA ASP A 110 -10.95 8.24 -8.83
C ASP A 110 -11.27 9.67 -8.37
N GLY A 111 -12.30 10.27 -8.96
CA GLY A 111 -12.67 11.69 -8.78
C GLY A 111 -11.96 12.69 -9.70
N ASP A 112 -12.11 13.98 -9.41
CA ASP A 112 -11.57 15.06 -10.27
C ASP A 112 -10.10 15.38 -9.96
N TRP A 113 -9.18 14.80 -10.73
CA TRP A 113 -7.73 15.05 -10.64
C TRP A 113 -7.21 16.17 -11.57
N SER A 114 -8.10 16.99 -12.17
CA SER A 114 -7.72 18.00 -13.18
C SER A 114 -7.02 19.24 -12.61
N GLY A 115 -7.02 19.42 -11.28
CA GLY A 115 -6.33 20.52 -10.61
C GLY A 115 -5.87 20.14 -9.19
N ARG A 116 -4.94 20.92 -8.64
CA ARG A 116 -4.65 20.91 -7.19
C ARG A 116 -5.80 21.64 -6.51
N SER A 117 -6.49 21.01 -5.55
CA SER A 117 -7.61 21.68 -4.87
C SER A 117 -7.16 23.03 -4.35
N ARG A 118 -7.94 24.06 -4.68
CA ARG A 118 -7.92 25.29 -3.91
C ARG A 118 -8.67 24.98 -2.63
N SER A 119 -8.02 25.15 -1.50
CA SER A 119 -8.64 25.12 -0.17
C SER A 119 -9.89 26.00 -0.18
N GLY A 120 -11.08 25.40 -0.27
CA GLY A 120 -12.33 26.15 -0.41
C GLY A 120 -13.57 25.38 -0.90
N ASP A 121 -13.41 24.26 -1.60
CA ASP A 121 -14.55 23.51 -2.13
C ASP A 121 -15.06 22.45 -1.14
N GLY A 122 -16.08 22.82 -0.35
CA GLY A 122 -16.92 21.88 0.42
C GLY A 122 -16.26 21.15 1.60
N PRO A 123 -17.07 20.55 2.50
CA PRO A 123 -16.57 19.86 3.70
C PRO A 123 -16.04 18.43 3.46
N GLY A 124 -15.84 17.98 2.21
CA GLY A 124 -15.41 16.60 1.96
C GLY A 124 -14.57 16.42 0.71
N CYS A 125 -13.97 15.24 0.61
CA CYS A 125 -12.97 14.91 -0.41
C CYS A 125 -13.59 14.03 -1.50
N SER A 126 -13.46 14.43 -2.76
CA SER A 126 -13.91 13.63 -3.92
C SER A 126 -12.76 12.91 -4.63
N ARG A 127 -11.49 13.25 -4.33
CA ARG A 127 -10.31 12.65 -4.96
C ARG A 127 -9.82 11.47 -4.16
N ARG A 128 -9.58 10.35 -4.84
CA ARG A 128 -9.15 9.11 -4.21
C ARG A 128 -8.02 8.47 -5.01
N LEU A 129 -6.94 8.14 -4.32
CA LEU A 129 -5.82 7.36 -4.84
C LEU A 129 -5.92 5.96 -4.24
N ILE A 130 -6.18 4.97 -5.08
CA ILE A 130 -6.27 3.57 -4.66
C ILE A 130 -5.00 2.87 -5.10
N ILE A 131 -4.22 2.37 -4.17
CA ILE A 131 -3.08 1.50 -4.45
C ILE A 131 -3.64 0.12 -4.80
N ASP A 132 -3.25 -0.38 -5.95
CA ASP A 132 -3.85 -1.58 -6.53
C ASP A 132 -2.80 -2.69 -6.68
N TYR A 133 -1.70 -2.41 -7.38
CA TYR A 133 -0.57 -3.33 -7.45
C TYR A 133 0.74 -2.66 -7.10
N LEU A 134 1.58 -3.37 -6.35
CA LEU A 134 2.97 -2.98 -6.09
C LEU A 134 3.85 -4.21 -6.24
N CYS A 135 4.66 -4.25 -7.30
CA CYS A 135 5.52 -5.38 -7.60
C CYS A 135 6.97 -4.92 -7.80
N THR A 136 7.92 -5.68 -7.27
CA THR A 136 9.36 -5.50 -7.54
C THR A 136 9.90 -6.77 -8.17
N ALA A 137 10.53 -6.63 -9.34
CA ALA A 137 11.18 -7.75 -10.02
C ALA A 137 12.18 -8.44 -9.07
N LYS A 138 12.18 -9.78 -9.05
CA LYS A 138 12.95 -10.60 -8.09
C LYS A 138 14.42 -10.18 -7.94
N ALA A 139 15.10 -9.82 -9.03
CA ALA A 139 16.50 -9.38 -9.02
C ALA A 139 16.75 -8.04 -8.27
N HIS A 140 15.70 -7.27 -8.01
CA HIS A 140 15.73 -5.93 -7.42
C HIS A 140 15.03 -5.85 -6.06
N GLN A 141 14.52 -6.97 -5.53
CA GLN A 141 13.91 -7.04 -4.20
C GLN A 141 14.96 -6.74 -3.10
N GLY A 142 14.49 -6.29 -1.93
CA GLY A 142 15.35 -5.92 -0.78
C GLY A 142 16.11 -4.59 -0.94
N ARG A 143 15.85 -3.82 -2.00
CA ARG A 143 16.53 -2.54 -2.29
C ARG A 143 15.69 -1.29 -2.03
N GLY A 144 14.53 -1.45 -1.40
CA GLY A 144 13.65 -0.34 -1.03
C GLY A 144 12.95 0.38 -2.20
N HIS A 145 12.98 -0.14 -3.43
CA HIS A 145 12.29 0.47 -4.59
C HIS A 145 10.79 0.60 -4.36
N ALA A 146 10.13 -0.46 -3.88
CA ALA A 146 8.71 -0.47 -3.57
C ALA A 146 8.33 0.62 -2.58
N SER A 147 9.05 0.71 -1.45
CA SER A 147 8.84 1.76 -0.45
C SER A 147 8.98 3.16 -1.03
N ARG A 148 9.95 3.39 -1.92
CA ARG A 148 10.17 4.70 -2.54
C ARG A 148 9.08 5.08 -3.54
N LEU A 149 8.56 4.12 -4.32
CA LEU A 149 7.42 4.35 -5.21
C LEU A 149 6.14 4.63 -4.41
N LEU A 150 5.92 3.88 -3.33
CA LEU A 150 4.81 4.10 -2.44
C LEU A 150 4.90 5.49 -1.80
N ASP A 151 6.03 5.85 -1.17
CA ASP A 151 6.24 7.17 -0.58
C ASP A 151 5.98 8.30 -1.61
N LEU A 152 6.40 8.11 -2.87
CA LEU A 152 6.12 9.04 -3.96
C LEU A 152 4.62 9.16 -4.24
N ALA A 153 3.90 8.04 -4.43
CA ALA A 153 2.46 8.05 -4.68
C ALA A 153 1.66 8.69 -3.51
N MET A 154 2.06 8.41 -2.27
CA MET A 154 1.48 9.04 -1.08
C MET A 154 1.72 10.56 -1.06
N SER A 155 2.88 11.01 -1.54
CA SER A 155 3.19 12.44 -1.68
C SER A 155 2.27 13.11 -2.72
N PHE A 156 1.96 12.42 -3.82
CA PHE A 156 0.94 12.86 -4.78
C PHE A 156 -0.44 12.93 -4.13
N ALA A 157 -0.87 11.91 -3.39
CA ALA A 157 -2.16 11.96 -2.71
C ALA A 157 -2.26 13.15 -1.74
N CYS A 158 -1.22 13.40 -0.96
CA CYS A 158 -1.13 14.54 -0.05
C CYS A 158 -1.23 15.89 -0.79
N GLU A 159 -0.43 16.08 -1.84
CA GLU A 159 -0.41 17.33 -2.64
C GLU A 159 -1.76 17.63 -3.30
N TYR A 160 -2.49 16.60 -3.71
CA TYR A 160 -3.82 16.73 -4.32
C TYR A 160 -4.96 16.66 -3.30
N THR A 161 -4.64 16.63 -2.00
CA THR A 161 -5.58 16.47 -0.89
C THR A 161 -6.55 15.30 -1.12
N ALA A 162 -6.03 14.17 -1.59
CA ALA A 162 -6.80 12.99 -1.94
C ALA A 162 -6.83 11.99 -0.77
N ASN A 163 -7.97 11.34 -0.60
CA ASN A 163 -8.05 10.16 0.26
C ASN A 163 -7.21 9.03 -0.33
N THR A 164 -6.54 8.26 0.52
CA THR A 164 -5.71 7.14 0.09
C THR A 164 -6.27 5.83 0.57
N PHE A 165 -6.39 4.89 -0.36
CA PHE A 165 -6.84 3.53 -0.11
C PHE A 165 -5.84 2.53 -0.67
N VAL A 166 -5.95 1.28 -0.23
CA VAL A 166 -5.24 0.14 -0.84
C VAL A 166 -6.20 -1.04 -0.95
N LEU A 167 -6.18 -1.71 -2.09
CA LEU A 167 -6.76 -3.03 -2.27
C LEU A 167 -5.71 -4.05 -1.88
N ALA A 168 -5.90 -4.70 -0.73
CA ALA A 168 -4.95 -5.66 -0.17
C ALA A 168 -5.56 -7.06 -0.21
N THR A 169 -4.82 -8.03 -0.72
CA THR A 169 -5.14 -9.45 -0.50
C THR A 169 -4.98 -9.80 0.98
N GLU A 170 -5.65 -10.87 1.42
CA GLU A 170 -5.54 -11.39 2.80
C GLU A 170 -4.06 -11.54 3.24
N ASP A 171 -3.22 -12.13 2.37
CA ASP A 171 -1.79 -12.33 2.64
C ASP A 171 -0.99 -11.03 2.79
N SER A 172 -1.41 -9.95 2.10
CA SER A 172 -0.69 -8.67 2.11
C SER A 172 -1.21 -7.70 3.17
N CYS A 173 -2.41 -7.93 3.72
CA CYS A 173 -3.02 -7.10 4.76
C CYS A 173 -2.10 -6.83 5.97
N PRO A 174 -1.39 -7.83 6.54
CA PRO A 174 -0.53 -7.60 7.69
C PRO A 174 0.54 -6.52 7.44
N PHE A 175 1.11 -6.46 6.23
CA PHE A 175 2.08 -5.43 5.86
C PHE A 175 1.45 -4.03 5.88
N TRP A 176 0.30 -3.86 5.23
CA TRP A 176 -0.36 -2.57 5.13
C TRP A 176 -0.83 -2.05 6.50
N VAL A 177 -1.35 -2.93 7.34
CA VAL A 177 -1.81 -2.58 8.69
C VAL A 177 -0.62 -2.28 9.60
N SER A 178 0.30 -3.23 9.77
CA SER A 178 1.36 -3.11 10.78
C SER A 178 2.48 -2.15 10.39
N LYS A 179 2.89 -2.12 9.12
CA LYS A 179 4.04 -1.32 8.67
C LYS A 179 3.63 0.03 8.08
N ARG A 180 2.41 0.14 7.55
CA ARG A 180 1.92 1.37 6.88
C ARG A 180 0.77 2.06 7.60
N GLY A 181 0.23 1.45 8.66
CA GLY A 181 -0.81 2.06 9.50
C GLY A 181 -2.17 2.20 8.81
N PHE A 182 -2.42 1.41 7.77
CA PHE A 182 -3.75 1.35 7.15
C PHE A 182 -4.73 0.61 8.07
N VAL A 183 -6.00 0.93 7.94
CA VAL A 183 -7.11 0.29 8.69
C VAL A 183 -8.20 -0.17 7.72
N LEU A 184 -8.96 -1.18 8.10
CA LEU A 184 -10.06 -1.70 7.28
C LEU A 184 -11.10 -0.61 7.01
N GLU A 185 -11.58 -0.55 5.77
CA GLU A 185 -12.69 0.33 5.36
C GLU A 185 -13.99 -0.47 5.31
N GLU A 186 -14.96 -0.08 6.13
CA GLU A 186 -16.26 -0.75 6.28
C GLU A 186 -17.42 0.06 5.70
N GLY A 187 -17.17 1.29 5.23
CA GLY A 187 -18.19 2.16 4.66
C GLY A 187 -18.65 1.75 3.25
N ALA A 188 -19.66 2.44 2.72
CA ALA A 188 -20.22 2.21 1.38
C ALA A 188 -19.16 2.26 0.25
N ILE A 189 -18.07 3.00 0.45
CA ILE A 189 -16.95 3.04 -0.49
C ILE A 189 -16.29 1.68 -0.71
N ASN A 190 -16.30 0.81 0.30
CA ASN A 190 -15.79 -0.55 0.19
C ASN A 190 -16.57 -1.31 -0.87
N GLN A 191 -17.90 -1.23 -0.86
CA GLN A 191 -18.75 -1.89 -1.86
C GLN A 191 -18.51 -1.37 -3.28
N ARG A 192 -18.19 -0.08 -3.43
CA ARG A 192 -17.89 0.53 -4.74
C ARG A 192 -16.51 0.16 -5.29
N LEU A 193 -15.48 0.12 -4.44
CA LEU A 193 -14.09 -0.05 -4.88
C LEU A 193 -13.57 -1.48 -4.75
N ASN A 194 -14.06 -2.24 -3.76
CA ASN A 194 -13.62 -3.59 -3.42
C ASN A 194 -14.53 -4.66 -4.03
N VAL A 195 -14.39 -4.83 -5.33
CA VAL A 195 -15.24 -5.74 -6.10
C VAL A 195 -14.69 -7.17 -6.12
N PHE A 196 -13.44 -7.39 -5.70
CA PHE A 196 -12.85 -8.71 -5.66
C PHE A 196 -13.07 -9.35 -4.28
N SER A 197 -13.52 -10.61 -4.28
CA SER A 197 -13.88 -11.34 -3.07
C SER A 197 -12.68 -11.70 -2.20
N ASP A 198 -11.47 -11.70 -2.78
CA ASP A 198 -10.20 -12.04 -2.14
C ASP A 198 -9.40 -10.80 -1.70
N THR A 199 -9.97 -9.61 -1.83
CA THR A 199 -9.33 -8.36 -1.40
C THR A 199 -10.13 -7.66 -0.30
N HIS A 200 -9.39 -6.91 0.50
CA HIS A 200 -9.90 -5.98 1.48
C HIS A 200 -9.52 -4.56 1.07
N LEU A 201 -10.47 -3.63 1.14
CA LEU A 201 -10.15 -2.21 1.05
C LEU A 201 -9.67 -1.71 2.40
N LEU A 202 -8.45 -1.19 2.42
CA LEU A 202 -7.91 -0.49 3.59
C LEU A 202 -7.78 1.00 3.27
N LYS A 203 -7.88 1.85 4.30
CA LYS A 203 -7.73 3.30 4.22
C LYS A 203 -6.66 3.82 5.17
N LEU A 204 -6.17 5.02 4.89
CA LEU A 204 -5.45 5.77 5.91
C LEU A 204 -6.43 6.32 6.96
N PRO A 205 -6.07 6.30 8.26
CA PRO A 205 -6.85 6.97 9.31
C PRO A 205 -7.00 8.48 9.10
N SER A 206 -6.08 9.10 8.34
CA SER A 206 -6.09 10.53 8.02
C SER A 206 -7.01 10.91 6.87
N ASN A 207 -7.70 9.95 6.22
CA ASN A 207 -8.64 10.27 5.15
C ASN A 207 -9.76 11.17 5.67
N CYS A 208 -10.13 12.17 4.87
CA CYS A 208 -11.26 13.04 5.15
C CYS A 208 -12.58 12.32 4.82
N SER A 209 -13.69 12.85 5.33
CA SER A 209 -15.03 12.40 4.94
C SER A 209 -15.18 12.44 3.43
N ASP A 210 -15.63 11.33 2.88
CA ASP A 210 -15.72 11.12 1.45
C ASP A 210 -17.04 11.67 0.89
N ILE A 211 -17.02 12.25 -0.30
CA ILE A 211 -18.23 12.74 -0.99
C ILE A 211 -18.41 11.95 -2.28
N PHE A 212 -19.56 11.33 -2.43
CA PHE A 212 -19.96 10.63 -3.64
C PHE A 212 -20.83 11.55 -4.48
N ASP A 213 -20.44 11.75 -5.74
CA ASP A 213 -21.29 12.43 -6.74
C ASP A 213 -22.35 11.48 -7.34
N ASP A 214 -22.55 10.29 -6.73
CA ASP A 214 -23.44 9.27 -7.26
C ASP A 214 -24.89 9.53 -6.80
N PRO A 215 -25.80 9.93 -7.70
CA PRO A 215 -27.20 10.19 -7.37
C PRO A 215 -27.98 8.92 -6.98
N ASN A 216 -27.39 7.73 -7.09
CA ASN A 216 -28.05 6.46 -6.77
C ASN A 216 -27.80 5.94 -5.34
N VAL A 217 -26.98 6.63 -4.53
CA VAL A 217 -26.65 6.18 -3.16
C VAL A 217 -27.55 6.84 -2.10
N GLU A 218 -28.32 7.87 -2.46
CA GLU A 218 -29.33 8.46 -1.58
C GLU A 218 -30.72 7.89 -1.91
N GLY A 219 -31.11 6.77 -1.29
CA GLY A 219 -32.53 6.43 -1.22
C GLY A 219 -32.97 4.96 -1.23
N GLU A 220 -32.07 3.98 -1.07
CA GLU A 220 -32.51 2.64 -0.66
C GLU A 220 -32.26 2.46 0.84
N GLU A 221 -33.25 2.90 1.64
CA GLU A 221 -33.55 2.19 2.88
C GLU A 221 -33.77 0.72 2.47
N LEU A 222 -32.73 -0.10 2.63
CA LEU A 222 -32.82 -1.54 2.51
C LEU A 222 -33.84 -2.01 3.54
N ASP A 223 -35.08 -2.20 3.09
CA ASP A 223 -36.04 -3.12 3.68
C ASP A 223 -35.37 -4.51 3.60
N SER A 224 -34.55 -4.80 4.60
CA SER A 224 -33.83 -6.05 4.74
C SER A 224 -34.82 -7.14 5.19
N GLU A 225 -35.65 -7.61 4.26
CA GLU A 225 -36.27 -8.92 4.39
C GLU A 225 -35.22 -9.99 4.02
N ASP A 226 -34.63 -10.57 5.07
CA ASP A 226 -34.11 -11.94 5.14
C ASP A 226 -33.42 -12.53 3.88
N GLU A 227 -32.19 -12.09 3.61
CA GLU A 227 -31.10 -13.03 3.27
C GLU A 227 -29.91 -12.75 4.17
N ARG A 228 -30.06 -13.20 5.42
CA ARG A 228 -28.97 -13.36 6.38
C ARG A 228 -28.02 -14.43 5.84
N GLY A 229 -27.16 -14.04 4.91
CA GLY A 229 -25.92 -14.73 4.65
C GLY A 229 -25.16 -14.79 5.97
N GLU A 230 -24.98 -15.99 6.50
CA GLU A 230 -24.19 -16.24 7.68
C GLU A 230 -22.80 -15.62 7.45
N ILE A 231 -22.54 -14.48 8.09
CA ILE A 231 -21.17 -14.04 8.33
C ILE A 231 -20.58 -15.17 9.16
N ALA A 232 -19.80 -16.02 8.50
CA ALA A 232 -19.16 -17.15 9.13
C ALA A 232 -18.44 -16.61 10.38
N GLU A 233 -18.62 -17.28 11.52
CA GLU A 233 -17.94 -16.94 12.78
C GLU A 233 -16.40 -16.92 12.62
N ASP A 234 -15.89 -17.37 11.46
CA ASP A 234 -14.50 -17.34 11.02
C ASP A 234 -13.92 -15.92 10.83
N ASP A 235 -14.66 -14.94 10.29
CA ASP A 235 -14.05 -13.61 10.00
C ASP A 235 -13.73 -12.83 11.28
N ARG A 236 -14.55 -13.00 12.33
CA ARG A 236 -14.26 -12.46 13.66
C ARG A 236 -13.13 -13.21 14.35
N ALA A 237 -13.00 -14.51 14.10
CA ALA A 237 -11.91 -15.31 14.62
C ALA A 237 -10.58 -14.94 13.95
N VAL A 238 -10.58 -14.64 12.64
CA VAL A 238 -9.42 -14.11 11.90
C VAL A 238 -9.04 -12.73 12.43
N GLN A 239 -10.01 -11.82 12.65
CA GLN A 239 -9.74 -10.51 13.25
C GLN A 239 -9.14 -10.62 14.67
N GLN A 240 -9.67 -11.51 15.51
CA GLN A 240 -9.12 -11.75 16.85
C GLN A 240 -7.76 -12.45 16.82
N ALA A 241 -7.55 -13.41 15.91
CA ALA A 241 -6.27 -14.10 15.73
C ALA A 241 -5.18 -13.16 15.22
N LEU A 242 -5.52 -12.22 14.31
CA LEU A 242 -4.61 -11.19 13.83
C LEU A 242 -4.22 -10.22 14.96
N LEU A 243 -5.19 -9.75 15.75
CA LEU A 243 -4.95 -8.89 16.92
C LEU A 243 -4.16 -9.61 18.04
N GLN A 244 -4.40 -10.90 18.25
CA GLN A 244 -3.69 -11.71 19.25
C GLN A 244 -2.26 -12.05 18.81
N SER A 245 -2.04 -12.31 17.53
CA SER A 245 -0.69 -12.56 16.99
C SER A 245 0.20 -11.32 17.08
N LEU A 246 -0.39 -10.13 16.87
CA LEU A 246 0.30 -8.84 17.03
C LEU A 246 0.63 -8.47 18.49
N THR A 247 -0.03 -9.08 19.48
CA THR A 247 0.22 -8.81 20.91
C THR A 247 1.10 -9.87 21.58
N ALA A 248 1.23 -11.07 20.99
CA ALA A 248 1.99 -12.20 21.54
C ALA A 248 3.52 -12.11 21.36
N THR A 249 4.02 -11.23 20.49
CA THR A 249 5.48 -10.99 20.30
C THR A 249 6.11 -10.12 21.39
N GLY A 250 5.33 -9.65 22.37
CA GLY A 250 5.77 -8.73 23.43
C GLY A 250 6.14 -9.35 24.79
N GLY A 251 6.40 -10.66 24.90
CA GLY A 251 6.86 -11.18 26.19
C GLY A 251 7.15 -12.66 26.30
N GLN A 252 8.43 -12.99 26.46
CA GLN A 252 8.93 -13.86 27.54
C GLN A 252 10.46 -14.02 27.45
N SER A 253 11.19 -13.52 28.46
CA SER A 253 12.34 -14.26 29.02
C SER A 253 12.60 -13.82 30.46
N ASN A 254 12.15 -14.62 31.42
CA ASN A 254 12.67 -14.66 32.78
C ASN A 254 13.66 -15.83 32.87
N PHE A 255 14.97 -15.60 33.07
CA PHE A 255 15.78 -16.46 33.95
C PHE A 255 17.18 -15.91 34.29
N SER A 256 17.45 -15.86 35.61
CA SER A 256 18.72 -16.08 36.34
C SER A 256 19.83 -15.02 36.39
N GLN A 257 20.05 -14.53 37.60
CA GLN A 257 21.31 -13.94 38.09
C GLN A 257 22.48 -14.94 38.05
N GLY A 258 23.64 -14.46 37.61
CA GLY A 258 24.95 -15.09 37.82
C GLY A 258 26.07 -14.14 37.42
N HIS A 259 26.85 -13.68 38.40
CA HIS A 259 28.12 -12.96 38.20
C HIS A 259 29.10 -13.78 37.36
N GLN A 260 29.72 -13.20 36.33
CA GLN A 260 31.18 -13.00 36.22
C GLN A 260 31.60 -12.25 34.94
N GLU A 261 32.76 -11.63 35.09
CA GLU A 261 33.57 -10.77 34.22
C GLU A 261 34.00 -11.38 32.85
N ILE A 262 34.30 -10.49 31.89
CA ILE A 262 35.16 -10.66 30.68
C ILE A 262 34.49 -11.35 29.46
N THR A 263 34.25 -10.64 28.34
CA THR A 263 35.13 -10.46 27.16
C THR A 263 34.44 -9.66 26.04
N GLN A 264 35.20 -8.85 25.30
CA GLN A 264 34.80 -8.15 24.06
C GLN A 264 34.59 -9.13 22.88
N LYS A 265 33.69 -8.77 21.94
CA LYS A 265 33.48 -9.29 20.57
C LYS A 265 32.43 -10.41 20.32
N GLU A 266 31.13 -10.21 20.62
CA GLU A 266 30.07 -11.05 19.99
C GLU A 266 28.74 -10.33 19.68
N ASP A 267 28.58 -9.03 19.95
CA ASP A 267 27.28 -8.35 19.78
C ASP A 267 26.92 -7.91 18.35
N ASP A 268 27.89 -7.71 17.47
CA ASP A 268 27.61 -7.26 16.09
C ASP A 268 27.05 -8.38 15.19
N SER A 269 27.09 -9.64 15.61
CA SER A 269 26.62 -10.77 14.80
C SER A 269 25.15 -11.12 15.03
N ARG A 270 24.54 -10.72 16.16
CA ARG A 270 23.12 -10.98 16.45
C ARG A 270 22.18 -9.93 15.86
N GLN A 271 22.61 -8.68 15.75
CA GLN A 271 21.81 -7.62 15.11
C GLN A 271 21.75 -7.75 13.58
N ILE A 272 22.73 -8.40 12.94
CA ILE A 272 22.71 -8.62 11.48
C ILE A 272 21.73 -9.76 11.13
N SER A 273 21.59 -10.79 11.97
CA SER A 273 20.69 -11.92 11.72
C SER A 273 19.19 -11.60 11.87
N GLU A 274 18.83 -10.59 12.66
CA GLU A 274 17.42 -10.16 12.79
C GLU A 274 16.99 -9.24 11.64
N ILE A 275 17.91 -8.40 11.12
CA ILE A 275 17.62 -7.48 10.00
C ILE A 275 17.55 -8.23 8.65
N GLU A 276 18.31 -9.31 8.47
CA GLU A 276 18.22 -10.15 7.26
C GLU A 276 16.95 -11.01 7.21
N ASN A 277 16.31 -11.28 8.35
CA ASN A 277 15.04 -12.02 8.40
C ASN A 277 13.84 -11.16 7.97
N ASP A 278 13.80 -9.88 8.32
CA ASP A 278 12.68 -8.98 7.98
C ASP A 278 12.54 -8.73 6.46
N ASP A 279 13.66 -8.61 5.75
CA ASP A 279 13.68 -8.46 4.29
C ASP A 279 13.39 -9.78 3.56
N HIS A 280 13.73 -10.92 4.18
CA HIS A 280 13.41 -12.25 3.66
C HIS A 280 11.91 -12.57 3.84
N GLU A 281 11.30 -12.12 4.94
CA GLU A 281 9.86 -12.24 5.20
C GLU A 281 9.04 -11.37 4.23
N LEU A 282 9.51 -10.16 3.88
CA LEU A 282 8.89 -9.31 2.86
C LEU A 282 8.94 -9.94 1.45
N ALA A 283 10.04 -10.62 1.13
CA ALA A 283 10.17 -11.35 -0.14
C ALA A 283 9.40 -12.68 -0.13
N MET A 284 9.28 -13.36 1.02
CA MET A 284 8.48 -14.59 1.18
C MET A 284 6.98 -14.31 1.19
N ALA A 285 6.49 -13.25 1.82
CA ALA A 285 5.06 -12.89 1.78
C ALA A 285 4.60 -12.57 0.35
N LEU A 286 5.45 -11.91 -0.45
CA LEU A 286 5.20 -11.67 -1.87
C LEU A 286 5.39 -12.92 -2.75
N ALA A 287 6.27 -13.86 -2.36
CA ALA A 287 6.54 -15.09 -3.13
C ALA A 287 5.62 -16.27 -2.75
N MET A 288 5.03 -16.30 -1.56
CA MET A 288 4.11 -17.35 -1.10
C MET A 288 2.67 -17.14 -1.60
N SER A 289 2.30 -15.90 -1.92
CA SER A 289 1.09 -15.59 -2.70
C SER A 289 1.06 -16.32 -4.07
N LEU A 290 2.23 -16.77 -4.54
CA LEU A 290 2.45 -17.49 -5.82
C LEU A 290 2.22 -19.01 -5.74
N GLU A 291 2.23 -19.62 -4.54
CA GLU A 291 2.04 -21.07 -4.35
C GLU A 291 0.61 -21.44 -3.93
N ALA A 292 -0.11 -20.55 -3.26
CA ALA A 292 -1.50 -20.79 -2.85
C ALA A 292 -2.50 -20.69 -4.02
N SER A 293 -2.18 -19.93 -5.08
CA SER A 293 -3.01 -19.79 -6.29
C SER A 293 -2.84 -20.93 -7.31
N ASN A 294 -1.85 -21.81 -7.12
CA ASN A 294 -1.59 -22.98 -7.99
C ASN A 294 -2.07 -24.33 -7.39
N ARG A 295 -3.01 -24.29 -6.44
CA ARG A 295 -3.72 -25.47 -5.91
C ARG A 295 -5.22 -25.25 -5.96
#